data_AF-A0A1V9YEI4-F1
#
_entry.id   AF-A0A1V9YEI4-F1
#
_cell.length_a   1.000
_cell.length_b   1.000
_cell.length_c   1.000
_cell.angle_alpha   90.00
_cell.angle_beta   90.00
_cell.angle_gamma   90.00
#
_symmetry.space_group_name_H-M   'P 1'
#
loop_
_entity.id
_entity.type
_entity.pdbx_description
1 polymer ?
#
loop_
_entity_poly.entity_id
_entity_poly.type
_entity_poly.pdbx_seq_one_letter_code
_entity_poly.pdbx_strand_id
1 'polypeptide(L)'
;MYMSALYKMPRTQHAEAKAYDDDDEAKSTSSEDHTSEEDDDKEDAAPPTGRRLTARRHTVMAAPLELERGWTPPRYPKSASEKSDIRKALAHNCLFSHLDDCARDVIIDAMQEHRFDKGDVLIRQGTDGDVFYLLVKGSVDYIIDREIVGSSEADTRDNHFGELALLYDAPRSATVQAATDVTTWALDRETFKKVLMDTTLKQCKLYAAFLAEVPILSVLTPYEKRTLADALKPVFCEQGQVILEEGSRSDDFYIISDGEVKCTKAGMEDVGRLSGFLKVSRRLGSGDFFGEIALISNEVRQATVTAVTAVRDTTVLVIDRETFKRLLGPMELHLRNHASLYDQYIGSRK
;
A
#
# COMPACT_ATOMS: atom_id res chain seq x y z
N MET A 1 -7.07 -9.35 16.91
CA MET A 1 -7.60 -8.89 18.23
C MET A 1 -6.55 -8.23 19.14
N TYR A 2 -5.28 -8.18 18.75
CA TYR A 2 -4.16 -7.57 19.50
C TYR A 2 -4.35 -6.09 19.90
N MET A 3 -4.90 -5.28 18.99
CA MET A 3 -5.22 -3.86 19.25
C MET A 3 -6.35 -3.66 20.27
N SER A 4 -7.26 -4.65 20.43
CA SER A 4 -8.39 -4.55 21.36
C SER A 4 -8.02 -4.89 22.81
N ALA A 5 -6.97 -5.69 23.02
CA ALA A 5 -6.53 -6.07 24.36
C ALA A 5 -5.71 -4.96 25.04
N LEU A 6 -4.96 -4.18 24.27
CA LEU A 6 -4.20 -3.01 24.76
C LEU A 6 -5.09 -1.85 25.26
N TYR A 7 -6.38 -1.81 24.89
CA TYR A 7 -7.29 -0.72 25.22
C TYR A 7 -8.31 -1.02 26.34
N LYS A 8 -8.27 -2.21 26.96
CA LYS A 8 -9.16 -2.56 28.08
C LYS A 8 -8.36 -2.81 29.35
N MET A 9 -7.91 -1.73 30.00
CA MET A 9 -7.44 -1.82 31.40
C MET A 9 -8.63 -1.80 32.38
N PRO A 10 -8.64 -2.66 33.41
CA PRO A 10 -9.58 -2.54 34.52
C PRO A 10 -9.20 -1.35 35.41
N ARG A 11 -10.23 -0.62 35.85
CA ARG A 11 -10.10 0.48 36.83
C ARG A 11 -9.50 -0.06 38.13
N THR A 12 -8.27 0.34 38.45
CA THR A 12 -7.74 0.23 39.82
C THR A 12 -8.53 1.17 40.73
N GLN A 13 -9.12 0.58 41.77
CA GLN A 13 -9.74 1.31 42.88
C GLN A 13 -8.65 2.09 43.61
N HIS A 14 -8.66 3.42 43.49
CA HIS A 14 -7.83 4.28 44.34
C HIS A 14 -8.59 4.65 45.61
N ALA A 15 -7.94 4.35 46.73
CA ALA A 15 -8.31 4.71 48.08
C ALA A 15 -8.42 6.23 48.26
N GLU A 16 -9.38 6.61 49.10
CA GLU A 16 -9.69 7.96 49.54
C GLU A 16 -8.46 8.70 50.07
N ALA A 17 -8.24 9.93 49.59
CA ALA A 17 -7.40 10.91 50.25
C ALA A 17 -8.16 12.24 50.35
N LYS A 18 -8.23 12.73 51.59
CA LYS A 18 -9.05 13.82 52.10
C LYS A 18 -8.72 15.17 51.47
N ALA A 19 -9.79 15.97 51.33
CA ALA A 19 -9.78 17.38 50.98
C ALA A 19 -9.00 18.22 52.01
N TYR A 20 -8.29 19.22 51.51
CA TYR A 20 -7.96 20.45 52.23
C TYR A 20 -8.43 21.62 51.34
N ASP A 21 -9.36 22.39 51.89
CA ASP A 21 -9.76 23.72 51.42
C ASP A 21 -8.54 24.66 51.46
N ASP A 22 -8.43 25.51 50.45
CA ASP A 22 -7.85 26.84 50.64
C ASP A 22 -8.62 27.82 49.77
N ASP A 23 -9.31 28.72 50.46
CA ASP A 23 -9.96 29.92 49.95
C ASP A 23 -8.92 30.85 49.34
N ASP A 24 -9.21 31.45 48.18
CA ASP A 24 -8.79 32.84 47.99
C ASP A 24 -9.73 33.60 47.04
N GLU A 25 -10.09 34.79 47.51
CA GLU A 25 -11.20 35.63 47.12
C GLU A 25 -10.65 36.87 46.39
N ALA A 26 -11.14 37.21 45.18
CA ALA A 26 -10.99 38.56 44.64
C ALA A 26 -11.98 38.91 43.49
N LYS A 27 -13.10 39.52 43.89
CA LYS A 27 -13.68 40.81 43.42
C LYS A 27 -13.76 41.13 41.90
N SER A 28 -14.99 41.20 41.38
CA SER A 28 -15.76 42.42 40.98
C SER A 28 -15.18 43.21 39.80
N THR A 29 -15.90 43.51 38.72
CA THR A 29 -16.90 44.60 38.65
C THR A 29 -17.88 44.48 37.46
N SER A 30 -19.08 45.02 37.68
CA SER A 30 -20.21 45.24 36.77
C SER A 30 -20.00 46.32 35.70
N SER A 31 -20.71 46.24 34.56
CA SER A 31 -21.68 47.26 34.11
C SER A 31 -22.35 46.88 32.78
N GLU A 32 -23.62 47.27 32.68
CA GLU A 32 -24.62 47.08 31.63
C GLU A 32 -24.34 48.00 30.41
N ASP A 33 -24.68 47.61 29.16
CA ASP A 33 -25.93 48.06 28.50
C ASP A 33 -26.05 47.71 26.99
N HIS A 34 -27.27 47.30 26.63
CA HIS A 34 -28.08 47.46 25.40
C HIS A 34 -27.64 47.09 23.95
N THR A 35 -28.42 46.12 23.41
CA THR A 35 -29.11 46.02 22.09
C THR A 35 -28.32 45.94 20.79
N SER A 36 -28.43 44.82 20.06
CA SER A 36 -29.35 44.64 18.92
C SER A 36 -28.99 43.42 18.06
N GLU A 37 -30.04 42.86 17.44
CA GLU A 37 -30.09 42.07 16.19
C GLU A 37 -29.83 40.55 16.23
N GLU A 38 -30.80 39.88 15.60
CA GLU A 38 -31.00 38.45 15.42
C GLU A 38 -30.00 37.93 14.39
N ASP A 39 -29.25 36.88 14.72
CA ASP A 39 -28.66 35.98 13.71
C ASP A 39 -28.75 34.54 14.22
N ASP A 40 -29.38 33.73 13.38
CA ASP A 40 -29.86 32.37 13.61
C ASP A 40 -28.70 31.38 13.33
N ASP A 41 -27.73 31.33 14.25
CA ASP A 41 -26.57 30.43 14.13
C ASP A 41 -26.78 29.14 14.92
N LYS A 42 -26.88 28.03 14.15
CA LYS A 42 -26.91 26.65 14.61
C LYS A 42 -25.86 26.40 15.69
N GLU A 43 -26.30 25.79 16.80
CA GLU A 43 -25.43 25.26 17.85
C GLU A 43 -24.33 24.37 17.25
N ASP A 44 -23.14 24.93 17.06
CA ASP A 44 -21.91 24.17 16.94
C ASP A 44 -21.71 23.48 18.30
N ALA A 45 -22.12 22.22 18.37
CA ALA A 45 -21.92 21.36 19.52
C ALA A 45 -20.43 21.39 19.89
N ALA A 46 -20.12 22.06 21.01
CA ALA A 46 -18.78 22.11 21.55
C ALA A 46 -18.21 20.68 21.65
N PRO A 47 -16.97 20.44 21.20
CA PRO A 47 -16.40 19.11 21.25
C PRO A 47 -16.42 18.62 22.70
N PRO A 48 -16.78 17.35 22.95
CA PRO A 48 -16.94 16.85 24.30
C PRO A 48 -15.63 17.08 25.06
N THR A 49 -15.72 17.81 26.17
CA THR A 49 -14.63 18.07 27.12
C THR A 49 -14.32 16.79 27.91
N GLY A 50 -13.91 15.76 27.19
CA GLY A 50 -13.31 14.57 27.74
C GLY A 50 -11.93 14.96 28.27
N ARG A 51 -11.74 14.75 29.58
CA ARG A 51 -10.47 14.90 30.30
C ARG A 51 -9.36 14.18 29.51
N ARG A 52 -8.61 14.98 28.75
CA ARG A 52 -7.54 14.52 27.85
C ARG A 52 -6.38 14.10 28.77
N LEU A 53 -6.26 12.80 29.06
CA LEU A 53 -5.00 12.24 29.55
C LEU A 53 -4.00 12.37 28.40
N THR A 54 -3.32 13.52 28.32
CA THR A 54 -2.29 13.78 27.33
C THR A 54 -1.04 13.02 27.73
N ALA A 55 -1.04 11.71 27.51
CA ALA A 55 0.21 10.97 27.41
C ALA A 55 1.08 11.69 26.36
N ARG A 56 2.28 12.10 26.76
CA ARG A 56 3.24 12.75 25.85
C ARG A 56 3.52 11.79 24.70
N ARG A 57 3.34 12.26 23.46
CA ARG A 57 3.73 11.50 22.28
C ARG A 57 5.25 11.53 22.17
N HIS A 58 5.86 10.35 22.08
CA HIS A 58 7.30 10.22 21.90
C HIS A 58 7.63 10.10 20.41
N THR A 59 8.75 10.70 20.00
CA THR A 59 9.30 10.52 18.65
C THR A 59 9.88 9.12 18.52
N VAL A 60 9.69 8.51 17.35
CA VAL A 60 10.21 7.19 17.01
C VAL A 60 11.11 7.36 15.79
N MET A 61 12.26 6.69 15.78
CA MET A 61 13.28 6.79 14.74
C MET A 61 13.59 5.41 14.16
N ALA A 62 14.27 5.40 13.03
CA ALA A 62 14.89 4.19 12.49
C ALA A 62 16.32 4.53 12.06
N ALA A 63 17.26 3.63 12.33
CA ALA A 63 18.62 3.76 11.82
C ALA A 63 18.63 3.90 10.27
N PRO A 64 19.49 4.77 9.71
CA PRO A 64 19.74 4.81 8.27
C PRO A 64 20.17 3.45 7.76
N LEU A 65 19.66 3.06 6.60
CA LEU A 65 19.99 1.79 5.96
C LEU A 65 20.82 2.06 4.72
N GLU A 66 21.98 1.40 4.60
CA GLU A 66 22.77 1.39 3.38
C GLU A 66 22.62 0.04 2.67
N LEU A 67 22.28 0.06 1.38
CA LEU A 67 22.33 -1.13 0.54
C LEU A 67 23.74 -1.27 -0.02
N GLU A 68 24.50 -2.21 0.52
CA GLU A 68 25.82 -2.53 0.01
C GLU A 68 25.74 -3.05 -1.44
N ARG A 69 26.73 -2.70 -2.26
CA ARG A 69 26.79 -3.21 -3.64
C ARG A 69 26.95 -4.74 -3.62
N GLY A 70 26.03 -5.43 -4.29
CA GLY A 70 26.07 -6.88 -4.37
C GLY A 70 25.52 -7.60 -3.15
N TRP A 71 24.87 -6.89 -2.22
CA TRP A 71 24.08 -7.53 -1.18
C TRP A 71 23.03 -8.46 -1.78
N THR A 72 22.94 -9.67 -1.26
CA THR A 72 21.91 -10.64 -1.63
C THR A 72 21.15 -11.06 -0.38
N PRO A 73 19.82 -11.15 -0.44
CA PRO A 73 19.02 -11.60 0.69
C PRO A 73 19.42 -13.03 1.08
N PRO A 74 19.49 -13.34 2.38
CA PRO A 74 19.72 -14.71 2.84
C PRO A 74 18.62 -15.61 2.31
N ARG A 75 18.94 -16.90 2.14
CA ARG A 75 17.97 -17.91 1.70
C ARG A 75 18.08 -19.13 2.58
N TYR A 76 16.97 -19.46 3.21
CA TYR A 76 16.84 -20.67 4.03
C TYR A 76 15.92 -21.66 3.30
N PRO A 77 16.33 -22.94 3.16
CA PRO A 77 15.56 -23.94 2.44
C PRO A 77 14.21 -24.17 3.12
N LYS A 78 13.15 -24.23 2.31
CA LYS A 78 11.77 -24.47 2.72
C LYS A 78 11.07 -25.33 1.69
N SER A 79 10.20 -26.23 2.13
CA SER A 79 9.29 -27.00 1.28
C SER A 79 8.23 -26.10 0.63
N ALA A 80 7.61 -26.60 -0.43
CA ALA A 80 6.53 -25.89 -1.11
C ALA A 80 5.31 -25.63 -0.20
N SER A 81 5.01 -26.57 0.72
CA SER A 81 3.91 -26.41 1.68
C SER A 81 4.21 -25.27 2.66
N GLU A 82 5.40 -25.25 3.25
CA GLU A 82 5.81 -24.21 4.20
C GLU A 82 5.76 -22.82 3.53
N LYS A 83 6.26 -22.69 2.30
CA LYS A 83 6.16 -21.42 1.56
C LYS A 83 4.70 -20.98 1.33
N SER A 84 3.82 -21.92 1.00
CA SER A 84 2.39 -21.64 0.84
C SER A 84 1.77 -21.15 2.14
N ASP A 85 2.08 -21.78 3.26
CA ASP A 85 1.48 -21.46 4.56
C ASP A 85 1.99 -20.12 5.10
N ILE A 86 3.29 -19.83 4.95
CA ILE A 86 3.85 -18.51 5.24
C ILE A 86 3.18 -17.45 4.36
N ARG A 87 3.01 -17.71 3.05
CA ARG A 87 2.37 -16.76 2.13
C ARG A 87 0.94 -16.42 2.56
N LYS A 88 0.16 -17.41 3.00
CA LYS A 88 -1.19 -17.20 3.52
C LYS A 88 -1.19 -16.38 4.81
N ALA A 89 -0.26 -16.64 5.72
CA ALA A 89 -0.17 -15.91 6.98
C ALA A 89 0.21 -14.43 6.76
N LEU A 90 1.17 -14.17 5.86
CA LEU A 90 1.62 -12.81 5.54
C LEU A 90 0.59 -12.00 4.74
N ALA A 91 -0.32 -12.65 4.01
CA ALA A 91 -1.32 -11.96 3.18
C ALA A 91 -2.25 -11.02 3.97
N HIS A 92 -2.44 -11.28 5.27
CA HIS A 92 -3.29 -10.47 6.14
C HIS A 92 -2.53 -9.45 7.00
N ASN A 93 -1.19 -9.49 6.99
CA ASN A 93 -0.39 -8.55 7.76
C ASN A 93 -0.19 -7.25 6.96
N CYS A 94 -0.44 -6.11 7.59
CA CYS A 94 -0.42 -4.80 6.92
C CYS A 94 0.94 -4.42 6.32
N LEU A 95 2.04 -4.96 6.87
CA LEU A 95 3.40 -4.70 6.37
C LEU A 95 3.72 -5.49 5.09
N PHE A 96 3.05 -6.62 4.88
CA PHE A 96 3.36 -7.56 3.80
C PHE A 96 2.29 -7.60 2.71
N SER A 97 1.06 -7.15 3.00
CA SER A 97 -0.08 -7.21 2.07
C SER A 97 0.07 -6.31 0.84
N HIS A 98 0.93 -5.29 0.90
CA HIS A 98 1.17 -4.34 -0.20
C HIS A 98 2.42 -4.67 -1.02
N LEU A 99 3.13 -5.74 -0.66
CA LEU A 99 4.31 -6.17 -1.40
C LEU A 99 3.89 -6.92 -2.65
N ASP A 100 4.59 -6.69 -3.76
CA ASP A 100 4.45 -7.54 -4.93
C ASP A 100 4.89 -8.98 -4.64
N ASP A 101 4.45 -9.92 -5.47
CA ASP A 101 4.69 -11.36 -5.24
C ASP A 101 6.19 -11.70 -5.28
N CYS A 102 6.99 -10.99 -6.07
CA CYS A 102 8.43 -11.21 -6.14
C CYS A 102 9.12 -10.83 -4.83
N ALA A 103 8.83 -9.63 -4.30
CA ALA A 103 9.34 -9.16 -3.02
C ALA A 103 8.88 -10.06 -1.87
N ARG A 104 7.61 -10.48 -1.90
CA ARG A 104 7.05 -11.39 -0.90
C ARG A 104 7.78 -12.73 -0.91
N ASP A 105 8.06 -13.28 -2.08
CA ASP A 105 8.78 -14.55 -2.21
C ASP A 105 10.22 -14.47 -1.73
N VAL A 106 10.89 -13.35 -2.02
CA VAL A 106 12.24 -13.07 -1.49
C VAL A 106 12.23 -13.00 0.04
N ILE A 107 11.22 -12.34 0.63
CA ILE A 107 11.05 -12.28 2.09
C ILE A 107 10.81 -13.67 2.67
N ILE A 108 9.90 -14.46 2.08
CA ILE A 108 9.60 -15.83 2.52
C ILE A 108 10.88 -16.68 2.50
N ASP A 109 11.67 -16.58 1.43
CA ASP A 109 12.94 -17.29 1.32
C ASP A 109 13.97 -16.83 2.38
N ALA A 110 13.94 -15.56 2.76
CA ALA A 110 14.82 -14.98 3.77
C ALA A 110 14.42 -15.29 5.22
N MET A 111 13.22 -15.81 5.49
CA MET A 111 12.83 -16.16 6.86
C MET A 111 13.61 -17.39 7.38
N GLN A 112 14.09 -17.35 8.61
CA GLN A 112 14.83 -18.46 9.24
C GLN A 112 13.95 -19.23 10.22
N GLU A 113 14.07 -20.55 10.28
CA GLU A 113 13.38 -21.37 11.28
C GLU A 113 14.06 -21.24 12.63
N HIS A 114 13.27 -21.00 13.69
CA HIS A 114 13.71 -21.07 15.07
C HIS A 114 12.84 -22.03 15.87
N ARG A 115 13.46 -22.78 16.77
CA ARG A 115 12.79 -23.70 17.71
C ARG A 115 13.07 -23.25 19.13
N PHE A 116 12.04 -23.31 19.95
CA PHE A 116 12.06 -22.91 21.35
C PHE A 116 11.38 -23.98 22.18
N ASP A 117 11.96 -24.33 23.32
CA ASP A 117 11.38 -25.28 24.24
C ASP A 117 10.32 -24.58 25.10
N LYS A 118 9.37 -25.34 25.66
CA LYS A 118 8.40 -24.80 26.60
C LYS A 118 9.09 -24.01 27.72
N GLY A 119 8.64 -22.76 27.92
CA GLY A 119 9.14 -21.84 28.93
C GLY A 119 10.20 -20.86 28.41
N ASP A 120 10.74 -21.06 27.20
CA ASP A 120 11.69 -20.12 26.59
C ASP A 120 11.07 -18.76 26.31
N VAL A 121 11.88 -17.71 26.44
CA VAL A 121 11.44 -16.33 26.20
C VAL A 121 11.95 -15.88 24.83
N LEU A 122 11.03 -15.72 23.88
CA LEU A 122 11.33 -15.32 22.50
C LEU A 122 11.58 -13.81 22.39
N ILE A 123 10.82 -13.02 23.16
CA ILE A 123 10.91 -11.57 23.21
C ILE A 123 10.80 -11.14 24.67
N ARG A 124 11.60 -10.15 25.09
CA ARG A 124 11.51 -9.55 26.43
C ARG A 124 10.96 -8.14 26.35
N GLN A 125 9.99 -7.82 27.20
CA GLN A 125 9.45 -6.46 27.31
C GLN A 125 10.57 -5.46 27.65
N GLY A 126 10.52 -4.28 27.02
CA GLY A 126 11.46 -3.18 27.25
C GLY A 126 12.82 -3.35 26.58
N THR A 127 13.11 -4.49 25.95
CA THR A 127 14.35 -4.63 25.16
C THR A 127 14.16 -4.04 23.78
N ASP A 128 15.26 -3.63 23.17
CA ASP A 128 15.27 -3.35 21.75
C ASP A 128 14.99 -4.64 20.98
N GLY A 129 14.29 -4.48 19.86
CA GLY A 129 13.86 -5.58 19.04
C GLY A 129 13.88 -5.23 17.57
N ASP A 130 14.39 -6.16 16.78
CA ASP A 130 14.59 -6.06 15.34
C ASP A 130 13.99 -7.24 14.58
N VAL A 131 13.52 -8.29 15.26
CA VAL A 131 12.98 -9.49 14.62
C VAL A 131 11.44 -9.53 14.65
N PHE A 132 10.85 -9.96 13.54
CA PHE A 132 9.46 -10.39 13.42
C PHE A 132 9.39 -11.92 13.45
N TYR A 133 8.38 -12.48 14.10
CA TYR A 133 8.17 -13.93 14.16
C TYR A 133 6.77 -14.31 13.67
N LEU A 134 6.72 -15.39 12.91
CA LEU A 134 5.52 -16.11 12.51
C LEU A 134 5.51 -17.49 13.20
N LEU A 135 4.51 -17.74 14.04
CA LEU A 135 4.32 -18.97 14.78
C LEU A 135 3.72 -20.06 13.87
N VAL A 136 4.42 -21.18 13.71
CA VAL A 136 3.97 -22.30 12.86
C VAL A 136 3.71 -23.59 13.63
N LYS A 137 4.19 -23.68 14.87
CA LYS A 137 3.87 -24.80 15.77
C LYS A 137 3.88 -24.32 17.21
N GLY A 138 2.95 -24.85 18.00
CA GLY A 138 2.84 -24.58 19.43
C GLY A 138 2.05 -23.32 19.73
N SER A 139 2.25 -22.81 20.94
CA SER A 139 1.53 -21.68 21.51
C SER A 139 2.46 -20.81 22.36
N VAL A 140 2.17 -19.52 22.40
CA VAL A 140 2.91 -18.51 23.15
C VAL A 140 1.98 -17.70 24.04
N ASP A 141 2.50 -17.26 25.18
CA ASP A 141 1.85 -16.34 26.10
C ASP A 141 2.47 -14.94 25.97
N TYR A 142 1.61 -13.93 26.02
CA TYR A 142 1.97 -12.52 26.00
C TYR A 142 1.91 -11.95 27.41
N ILE A 143 3.03 -11.45 27.90
CA ILE A 143 3.19 -10.99 29.28
C ILE A 143 3.58 -9.52 29.29
N ILE A 144 2.80 -8.68 29.97
CA ILE A 144 3.07 -7.26 30.21
C ILE A 144 3.09 -7.04 31.71
N ASP A 145 4.15 -6.40 32.22
CA ASP A 145 4.29 -6.08 33.65
C ASP A 145 4.08 -7.29 34.58
N ARG A 146 4.50 -8.47 34.09
CA ARG A 146 4.39 -9.80 34.73
C ARG A 146 2.99 -10.41 34.77
N GLU A 147 2.01 -9.82 34.09
CA GLU A 147 0.69 -10.40 33.92
C GLU A 147 0.51 -10.94 32.50
N ILE A 148 -0.11 -12.12 32.39
CA ILE A 148 -0.48 -12.69 31.08
C ILE A 148 -1.68 -11.91 30.55
N VAL A 149 -1.48 -11.18 29.46
CA VAL A 149 -2.51 -10.34 28.82
C VAL A 149 -3.18 -11.03 27.63
N GLY A 150 -2.64 -12.17 27.18
CA GLY A 150 -3.21 -12.99 26.11
C GLY A 150 -2.28 -14.11 25.70
N SER A 151 -2.72 -14.91 24.74
CA SER A 151 -1.94 -15.98 24.12
C SER A 151 -2.24 -16.09 22.62
N SER A 152 -1.37 -16.77 21.88
CA SER A 152 -1.59 -17.10 20.47
C SER A 152 -1.14 -18.53 20.18
N GLU A 153 -1.85 -19.17 19.26
CA GLU A 153 -1.55 -20.53 18.78
C GLU A 153 -1.26 -20.49 17.28
N ALA A 154 -0.45 -21.44 16.81
CA ALA A 154 0.00 -21.52 15.42
C ALA A 154 -1.14 -21.54 14.38
N ASP A 155 -2.26 -22.17 14.70
CA ASP A 155 -3.40 -22.35 13.79
C ASP A 155 -4.35 -21.14 13.76
N THR A 156 -4.03 -20.07 14.48
CA THR A 156 -4.85 -18.85 14.50
C THR A 156 -4.47 -17.89 13.38
N ARG A 157 -5.40 -16.98 13.03
CA ARG A 157 -5.14 -15.92 12.04
C ARG A 157 -4.13 -14.87 12.54
N ASP A 158 -4.00 -14.73 13.85
CA ASP A 158 -3.09 -13.80 14.53
C ASP A 158 -1.84 -14.57 15.04
N ASN A 159 -1.30 -15.48 14.23
CA ASN A 159 -0.15 -16.33 14.56
C ASN A 159 1.20 -15.63 14.34
N HIS A 160 1.29 -14.31 14.49
CA HIS A 160 2.53 -13.57 14.30
C HIS A 160 2.66 -12.46 15.34
N PHE A 161 3.90 -12.06 15.61
CA PHE A 161 4.20 -11.03 16.60
C PHE A 161 5.53 -10.31 16.30
N GLY A 162 5.66 -9.11 16.86
CA GLY A 162 6.88 -8.31 16.74
C GLY A 162 7.02 -7.52 15.44
N GLU A 163 5.96 -7.37 14.65
CA GLU A 163 5.96 -6.66 13.36
C GLU A 163 6.45 -5.21 13.41
N LEU A 164 6.13 -4.47 14.48
CA LEU A 164 6.55 -3.07 14.62
C LEU A 164 8.07 -2.93 14.69
N ALA A 165 8.77 -3.98 15.14
CA ALA A 165 10.22 -4.02 15.12
C ALA A 165 10.81 -4.03 13.71
N LEU A 166 10.03 -4.27 12.66
CA LEU A 166 10.52 -4.14 11.27
C LEU A 166 10.48 -2.69 10.77
N LEU A 167 9.66 -1.82 11.38
CA LEU A 167 9.49 -0.45 10.92
C LEU A 167 10.49 0.50 11.60
N TYR A 168 10.60 0.43 12.92
CA TYR A 168 11.32 1.44 13.69
C TYR A 168 11.92 0.91 14.99
N ASP A 169 12.87 1.67 15.52
CA ASP A 169 13.46 1.49 16.84
C ASP A 169 12.43 1.83 17.92
N ALA A 170 11.84 0.80 18.50
CA ALA A 170 10.97 0.92 19.66
C ALA A 170 11.20 -0.26 20.62
N PRO A 171 11.20 -0.01 21.94
CA PRO A 171 11.22 -1.07 22.93
C PRO A 171 10.04 -2.02 22.75
N ARG A 172 10.29 -3.31 22.97
CA ARG A 172 9.24 -4.34 22.92
C ARG A 172 8.14 -4.06 23.96
N SER A 173 6.90 -4.02 23.52
CA SER A 173 5.75 -3.68 24.38
C SER A 173 5.34 -4.81 25.32
N ALA A 174 5.73 -6.05 25.03
CA ALA A 174 5.39 -7.23 25.81
C ALA A 174 6.51 -8.27 25.73
N THR A 175 6.56 -9.14 26.73
CA THR A 175 7.34 -10.38 26.71
C THR A 175 6.53 -11.46 26.00
N VAL A 176 7.17 -12.24 25.15
CA VAL A 176 6.57 -13.42 24.48
C VAL A 176 7.28 -14.65 25.00
N GLN A 177 6.54 -15.56 25.63
CA GLN A 177 7.07 -16.79 26.22
C GLN A 177 6.40 -18.02 25.59
N ALA A 178 7.18 -19.07 25.33
CA ALA A 178 6.68 -20.33 24.81
C ALA A 178 5.84 -21.07 25.86
N ALA A 179 4.54 -21.25 25.60
CA ALA A 179 3.64 -22.01 26.46
C ALA A 179 3.75 -23.52 26.22
N THR A 180 4.15 -23.90 25.01
CA THR A 180 4.49 -25.26 24.56
C THR A 180 5.81 -25.23 23.77
N ASP A 181 6.30 -26.37 23.27
CA ASP A 181 7.42 -26.37 22.33
C ASP A 181 6.99 -25.67 21.03
N VAL A 182 7.72 -24.62 20.67
CA VAL A 182 7.34 -23.66 19.65
C VAL A 182 8.30 -23.72 18.46
N THR A 183 7.76 -23.57 17.26
CA THR A 183 8.55 -23.35 16.04
C THR A 183 8.04 -22.09 15.35
N THR A 184 8.98 -21.23 14.95
CA THR A 184 8.69 -19.95 14.29
C THR A 184 9.52 -19.76 13.04
N TRP A 185 9.00 -18.96 12.11
CA TRP A 185 9.78 -18.31 11.06
C TRP A 185 10.11 -16.89 11.50
N ALA A 186 11.40 -16.55 11.51
CA ALA A 186 11.91 -15.25 11.93
C ALA A 186 12.40 -14.43 10.73
N LEU A 187 12.16 -13.12 10.75
CA LEU A 187 12.69 -12.16 9.78
C LEU A 187 13.24 -10.95 10.53
N ASP A 188 14.49 -10.58 10.27
CA ASP A 188 15.08 -9.39 10.87
C ASP A 188 14.74 -8.11 10.06
N ARG A 189 14.77 -6.98 10.76
CA ARG A 189 14.48 -5.65 10.25
C ARG A 189 15.41 -5.28 9.09
N GLU A 190 16.70 -5.57 9.22
CA GLU A 190 17.68 -5.15 8.25
C GLU A 190 17.42 -5.83 6.91
N THR A 191 17.23 -7.15 6.92
CA THR A 191 16.85 -7.94 5.76
C THR A 191 15.52 -7.46 5.19
N PHE A 192 14.48 -7.27 6.01
CA PHE A 192 13.19 -6.76 5.53
C PHE A 192 13.35 -5.44 4.78
N LYS A 193 14.00 -4.44 5.40
CA LYS A 193 14.17 -3.13 4.77
C LYS A 193 15.09 -3.17 3.55
N LYS A 194 16.15 -3.99 3.55
CA LYS A 194 17.04 -4.15 2.38
C LYS A 194 16.32 -4.81 1.22
N VAL A 195 15.47 -5.81 1.44
CA VAL A 195 14.64 -6.42 0.38
C VAL A 195 13.69 -5.38 -0.21
N LEU A 196 13.00 -4.59 0.62
CA LEU A 196 12.12 -3.54 0.13
C LEU A 196 12.88 -2.50 -0.69
N MET A 197 14.00 -2.01 -0.15
CA MET A 197 14.82 -1.00 -0.83
C MET A 197 15.39 -1.51 -2.15
N ASP A 198 15.92 -2.74 -2.18
CA ASP A 198 16.44 -3.35 -3.40
C ASP A 198 15.34 -3.58 -4.46
N THR A 199 14.17 -4.07 -4.05
CA THR A 199 13.03 -4.28 -4.95
C THR A 199 12.57 -2.96 -5.57
N THR A 200 12.34 -1.93 -4.74
CA THR A 200 11.93 -0.61 -5.22
C THR A 200 13.00 0.00 -6.13
N LEU A 201 14.29 -0.06 -5.75
CA LEU A 201 15.36 0.47 -6.60
C LEU A 201 15.47 -0.25 -7.95
N LYS A 202 15.28 -1.57 -7.98
CA LYS A 202 15.27 -2.36 -9.22
C LYS A 202 14.08 -1.97 -10.10
N GLN A 203 12.88 -1.84 -9.52
CA GLN A 203 11.68 -1.40 -10.24
C GLN A 203 11.85 0.01 -10.81
N CYS A 204 12.27 0.98 -9.99
CA CYS A 204 12.52 2.36 -10.43
C CYS A 204 13.53 2.40 -11.58
N LYS A 205 14.61 1.62 -11.51
CA LYS A 205 15.62 1.55 -12.58
C LYS A 205 15.07 0.94 -13.86
N LEU A 206 14.34 -0.17 -13.75
CA LEU A 206 13.73 -0.85 -14.88
C LEU A 206 12.75 0.08 -15.61
N TYR A 207 11.85 0.71 -14.87
CA TYR A 207 10.87 1.62 -15.45
C TYR A 207 11.51 2.90 -15.96
N ALA A 208 12.48 3.51 -15.25
CA ALA A 208 13.17 4.69 -15.76
C ALA A 208 13.92 4.40 -17.07
N ALA A 209 14.54 3.23 -17.22
CA ALA A 209 15.17 2.80 -18.46
C ALA A 209 14.14 2.62 -19.58
N PHE A 210 13.03 1.93 -19.30
CA PHE A 210 11.95 1.76 -20.27
C PHE A 210 11.33 3.12 -20.71
N LEU A 211 11.00 4.01 -19.77
CA LEU A 211 10.46 5.34 -20.07
C LEU A 211 11.46 6.24 -20.82
N ALA A 212 12.76 5.92 -20.79
CA ALA A 212 13.75 6.61 -21.60
C ALA A 212 13.60 6.29 -23.10
N GLU A 213 13.11 5.09 -23.43
CA GLU A 213 12.93 4.61 -24.81
C GLU A 213 11.59 5.04 -25.42
N VAL A 214 10.58 5.34 -24.59
CA VAL A 214 9.25 5.75 -25.06
C VAL A 214 9.30 7.13 -25.73
N PRO A 215 9.04 7.24 -27.06
CA PRO A 215 9.26 8.48 -27.79
C PRO A 215 8.41 9.66 -27.31
N ILE A 216 7.14 9.41 -26.93
CA ILE A 216 6.26 10.48 -26.45
C ILE A 216 6.73 11.08 -25.12
N LEU A 217 7.49 10.33 -24.34
CA LEU A 217 8.06 10.77 -23.06
C LEU A 217 9.43 11.45 -23.22
N SER A 218 9.93 11.62 -24.45
CA SER A 218 11.22 12.28 -24.71
C SER A 218 11.29 13.73 -24.21
N VAL A 219 10.12 14.38 -24.09
CA VAL A 219 9.99 15.76 -23.59
C VAL A 219 10.28 15.86 -22.09
N LEU A 220 10.12 14.76 -21.34
CA LEU A 220 10.34 14.73 -19.89
C LEU A 220 11.82 14.74 -19.55
N THR A 221 12.18 15.54 -18.55
CA THR A 221 13.50 15.52 -17.92
C THR A 221 13.74 14.19 -17.20
N PRO A 222 15.01 13.81 -16.94
CA PRO A 222 15.32 12.60 -16.16
C PRO A 222 14.67 12.57 -14.78
N TYR A 223 14.51 13.74 -14.14
CA TYR A 223 13.84 13.85 -12.84
C TYR A 223 12.34 13.54 -12.97
N GLU A 224 11.65 14.14 -13.94
CA GLU A 224 10.23 13.87 -14.20
C GLU A 224 9.98 12.41 -14.59
N LYS A 225 10.86 11.79 -15.39
CA LYS A 225 10.79 10.36 -15.71
C LYS A 225 10.95 9.48 -14.47
N ARG A 226 11.82 9.86 -13.53
CA ARG A 226 11.97 9.15 -12.26
C ARG A 226 10.72 9.29 -11.41
N THR A 227 10.17 10.48 -11.28
CA THR A 227 8.91 10.69 -10.55
C THR A 227 7.75 9.93 -11.20
N LEU A 228 7.71 9.85 -12.53
CA LEU A 228 6.75 9.03 -13.26
C LEU A 228 6.97 7.52 -12.97
N ALA A 229 8.22 7.04 -13.03
CA ALA A 229 8.57 5.66 -12.73
C ALA A 229 8.11 5.23 -11.33
N ASP A 230 8.24 6.13 -10.33
CA ASP A 230 7.80 5.89 -8.96
C ASP A 230 6.26 5.85 -8.81
N ALA A 231 5.53 6.47 -9.74
CA ALA A 231 4.07 6.53 -9.74
C ALA A 231 3.39 5.39 -10.53
N LEU A 232 4.12 4.72 -11.42
CA LEU A 232 3.58 3.66 -12.28
C LEU A 232 3.36 2.37 -11.50
N LYS A 233 2.22 1.71 -11.76
CA LYS A 233 1.90 0.39 -11.21
C LYS A 233 1.78 -0.63 -12.33
N PRO A 234 2.43 -1.80 -12.24
CA PRO A 234 2.27 -2.86 -13.23
C PRO A 234 0.91 -3.52 -13.08
N VAL A 235 0.27 -3.81 -14.21
CA VAL A 235 -0.94 -4.64 -14.32
C VAL A 235 -0.67 -5.70 -15.38
N PHE A 236 -0.86 -6.96 -15.00
CA PHE A 236 -0.72 -8.12 -15.87
C PHE A 236 -2.10 -8.48 -16.44
N CYS A 237 -2.17 -8.63 -17.76
CA CYS A 237 -3.40 -8.90 -18.46
C CYS A 237 -3.28 -10.21 -19.25
N GLU A 238 -4.17 -11.14 -18.95
CA GLU A 238 -4.28 -12.42 -19.65
C GLU A 238 -4.80 -12.20 -21.08
N GLN A 239 -4.56 -13.18 -21.97
CA GLN A 239 -5.05 -13.14 -23.33
C GLN A 239 -6.58 -12.97 -23.38
N GLY A 240 -7.06 -11.98 -24.12
CA GLY A 240 -8.49 -11.70 -24.26
C GLY A 240 -9.09 -10.87 -23.13
N GLN A 241 -8.32 -10.54 -22.09
CA GLN A 241 -8.77 -9.65 -21.02
C GLN A 241 -9.00 -8.24 -21.56
N VAL A 242 -10.17 -7.68 -21.25
CA VAL A 242 -10.53 -6.28 -21.56
C VAL A 242 -9.88 -5.38 -20.52
N ILE A 243 -9.01 -4.48 -20.98
CA ILE A 243 -8.27 -3.52 -20.13
C ILE A 243 -9.07 -2.23 -19.99
N LEU A 244 -9.68 -1.77 -21.10
CA LEU A 244 -10.59 -0.64 -21.14
C LEU A 244 -11.82 -1.01 -21.94
N GLU A 245 -12.98 -0.55 -21.50
CA GLU A 245 -14.24 -0.73 -22.20
C GLU A 245 -14.73 0.60 -22.79
N GLU A 246 -15.19 0.57 -24.04
CA GLU A 246 -15.81 1.72 -24.71
C GLU A 246 -17.00 2.25 -23.88
N GLY A 247 -17.11 3.58 -23.77
CA GLY A 247 -18.16 4.24 -22.99
C GLY A 247 -17.90 4.28 -21.47
N SER A 248 -16.89 3.57 -20.97
CA SER A 248 -16.54 3.61 -19.55
C SER A 248 -15.94 4.97 -19.14
N ARG A 249 -16.04 5.29 -17.84
CA ARG A 249 -15.56 6.53 -17.21
C ARG A 249 -14.26 6.36 -16.41
N SER A 250 -13.53 5.25 -16.58
CA SER A 250 -12.18 5.16 -15.99
C SER A 250 -11.33 6.24 -16.65
N ASP A 251 -10.49 6.91 -15.84
CA ASP A 251 -9.61 7.99 -16.30
C ASP A 251 -8.13 7.61 -16.22
N ASP A 252 -7.78 6.33 -16.17
CA ASP A 252 -6.37 5.92 -16.06
C ASP A 252 -5.61 6.03 -17.41
N PHE A 253 -4.31 6.25 -17.34
CA PHE A 253 -3.39 6.19 -18.47
C PHE A 253 -2.59 4.89 -18.44
N TYR A 254 -2.32 4.31 -19.61
CA TYR A 254 -1.64 3.03 -19.74
C TYR A 254 -0.47 3.14 -20.72
N ILE A 255 0.68 2.59 -20.35
CA ILE A 255 1.84 2.38 -21.23
C ILE A 255 2.10 0.89 -21.33
N ILE A 256 2.23 0.35 -22.54
CA ILE A 256 2.48 -1.07 -22.76
C ILE A 256 3.97 -1.33 -22.56
N SER A 257 4.34 -2.06 -21.51
CA SER A 257 5.74 -2.44 -21.28
C SER A 257 6.12 -3.72 -22.00
N ASP A 258 5.21 -4.70 -22.06
CA ASP A 258 5.42 -5.97 -22.75
C ASP A 258 4.10 -6.53 -23.30
N GLY A 259 4.17 -7.18 -24.46
CA GLY A 259 3.00 -7.72 -25.16
C GLY A 259 2.36 -6.74 -26.15
N GLU A 260 1.19 -7.12 -26.63
CA GLU A 260 0.38 -6.39 -27.61
C GLU A 260 -1.08 -6.33 -27.17
N VAL A 261 -1.76 -5.23 -27.47
CA VAL A 261 -3.20 -5.03 -27.30
C VAL A 261 -3.85 -4.68 -28.63
N LYS A 262 -5.14 -5.02 -28.77
CA LYS A 262 -5.99 -4.54 -29.87
C LYS A 262 -6.98 -3.51 -29.35
N CYS A 263 -7.17 -2.45 -30.11
CA CYS A 263 -8.21 -1.47 -29.90
C CYS A 263 -9.37 -1.77 -30.86
N THR A 264 -10.58 -1.86 -30.34
CA THR A 264 -11.80 -2.11 -31.11
C THR A 264 -12.85 -1.06 -30.79
N LYS A 265 -13.56 -0.59 -31.82
CA LYS A 265 -14.70 0.32 -31.65
C LYS A 265 -15.96 -0.31 -32.22
N ALA A 266 -17.10 -0.12 -31.56
CA ALA A 266 -18.39 -0.48 -32.12
C ALA A 266 -18.68 0.36 -33.37
N GLY A 267 -18.93 -0.29 -34.51
CA GLY A 267 -19.36 0.39 -35.73
C GLY A 267 -20.77 0.97 -35.55
N MET A 268 -20.98 2.22 -35.94
CA MET A 268 -22.28 2.90 -35.87
C MET A 268 -23.21 2.57 -37.04
N GLU A 269 -22.80 1.65 -37.93
CA GLU A 269 -23.58 1.23 -39.10
C GLU A 269 -23.99 -0.24 -38.93
N ASP A 270 -25.13 -0.47 -38.25
CA ASP A 270 -26.14 -1.47 -38.64
C ASP A 270 -27.31 -1.45 -37.65
N VAL A 271 -28.12 -0.38 -37.71
CA VAL A 271 -29.52 -0.45 -37.26
C VAL A 271 -30.26 -1.35 -38.25
N GLY A 272 -30.19 -2.66 -38.07
CA GLY A 272 -31.02 -3.60 -38.82
C GLY A 272 -30.49 -5.01 -39.10
N ARG A 273 -29.23 -5.34 -38.82
CA ARG A 273 -28.73 -6.73 -38.90
C ARG A 273 -28.00 -7.13 -37.63
N LEU A 274 -28.39 -8.30 -37.11
CA LEU A 274 -27.78 -8.96 -35.96
C LEU A 274 -26.34 -9.37 -36.26
N SER A 275 -25.39 -8.45 -36.21
CA SER A 275 -23.99 -8.72 -35.90
C SER A 275 -23.27 -7.39 -35.63
N GLY A 276 -23.05 -7.07 -34.36
CA GLY A 276 -22.20 -5.95 -33.97
C GLY A 276 -20.74 -6.27 -34.34
N PHE A 277 -20.34 -5.98 -35.57
CA PHE A 277 -18.96 -6.15 -35.98
C PHE A 277 -18.09 -5.10 -35.30
N LEU A 278 -17.28 -5.54 -34.32
CA LEU A 278 -16.24 -4.72 -33.72
C LEU A 278 -15.14 -4.47 -34.76
N LYS A 279 -14.94 -3.22 -35.17
CA LYS A 279 -13.85 -2.86 -36.07
C LYS A 279 -12.57 -2.69 -35.25
N VAL A 280 -11.53 -3.47 -35.57
CA VAL A 280 -10.19 -3.26 -35.00
C VAL A 280 -9.66 -1.95 -35.57
N SER A 281 -9.54 -0.94 -34.72
CA SER A 281 -9.02 0.38 -35.10
C SER A 281 -7.50 0.37 -35.14
N ARG A 282 -6.84 -0.31 -34.20
CA ARG A 282 -5.38 -0.36 -34.09
C ARG A 282 -4.88 -1.55 -33.26
N ARG A 283 -3.63 -1.93 -33.49
CA ARG A 283 -2.83 -2.80 -32.61
C ARG A 283 -1.68 -1.99 -32.05
N LEU A 284 -1.43 -2.12 -30.75
CA LEU A 284 -0.41 -1.37 -30.01
C LEU A 284 0.51 -2.35 -29.31
N GLY A 285 1.81 -2.11 -29.37
CA GLY A 285 2.85 -2.97 -28.79
C GLY A 285 3.66 -2.28 -27.70
N SER A 286 4.76 -2.91 -27.26
CA SER A 286 5.67 -2.32 -26.27
C SER A 286 6.14 -0.93 -26.67
N GLY A 287 6.08 0.02 -25.73
CA GLY A 287 6.39 1.44 -25.93
C GLY A 287 5.21 2.29 -26.42
N ASP A 288 4.15 1.68 -26.94
CA ASP A 288 2.90 2.38 -27.21
C ASP A 288 2.10 2.63 -25.92
N PHE A 289 1.13 3.53 -25.99
CA PHE A 289 0.28 3.94 -24.87
C PHE A 289 -1.17 4.09 -25.31
N PHE A 290 -2.09 4.12 -24.34
CA PHE A 290 -3.51 4.38 -24.57
C PHE A 290 -4.18 4.95 -23.32
N GLY A 291 -5.38 5.52 -23.50
CA GLY A 291 -6.17 6.12 -22.42
C GLY A 291 -5.91 7.62 -22.19
N GLU A 292 -5.05 8.22 -23.00
CA GLU A 292 -4.74 9.66 -23.05
C GLU A 292 -5.96 10.52 -23.40
N ILE A 293 -6.86 10.01 -24.24
CA ILE A 293 -7.98 10.81 -24.77
C ILE A 293 -8.92 11.23 -23.65
N ALA A 294 -9.40 10.28 -22.84
CA ALA A 294 -10.31 10.57 -21.73
C ALA A 294 -9.70 11.51 -20.68
N LEU A 295 -8.38 11.43 -20.48
CA LEU A 295 -7.64 12.31 -19.56
C LEU A 295 -7.71 13.77 -19.98
N ILE A 296 -7.58 14.00 -21.29
CA ILE A 296 -7.45 15.30 -21.93
C ILE A 296 -8.81 15.90 -22.29
N SER A 297 -9.69 15.14 -22.94
CA SER A 297 -11.01 15.62 -23.37
C SER A 297 -12.06 15.57 -22.27
N ASN A 298 -11.77 14.90 -21.14
CA ASN A 298 -12.72 14.66 -20.05
C ASN A 298 -13.98 13.91 -20.50
N GLU A 299 -13.84 13.09 -21.55
CA GLU A 299 -14.91 12.28 -22.13
C GLU A 299 -14.76 10.81 -21.74
N VAL A 300 -15.80 10.02 -22.03
CA VAL A 300 -15.77 8.55 -21.88
C VAL A 300 -14.76 7.90 -22.84
N ARG A 301 -14.35 6.67 -22.52
CA ARG A 301 -13.47 5.87 -23.39
C ARG A 301 -14.09 5.70 -24.79
N GLN A 302 -13.29 5.96 -25.82
CA GLN A 302 -13.74 5.96 -27.23
C GLN A 302 -13.58 4.61 -27.96
N ALA A 303 -12.94 3.64 -27.30
CA ALA A 303 -12.71 2.29 -27.82
C ALA A 303 -12.48 1.32 -26.67
N THR A 304 -12.77 0.05 -26.93
CA THR A 304 -12.41 -1.08 -26.07
C THR A 304 -10.98 -1.51 -26.37
N VAL A 305 -10.18 -1.78 -25.34
CA VAL A 305 -8.79 -2.26 -25.47
C VAL A 305 -8.71 -3.65 -24.86
N THR A 306 -8.16 -4.61 -25.59
CA THR A 306 -8.08 -6.02 -25.19
C THR A 306 -6.66 -6.55 -25.38
N ALA A 307 -6.13 -7.26 -24.40
CA ALA A 307 -4.86 -7.96 -24.52
C ALA A 307 -4.95 -9.08 -25.58
N VAL A 308 -3.94 -9.20 -26.46
CA VAL A 308 -3.93 -10.19 -27.54
C VAL A 308 -2.81 -11.22 -27.45
N THR A 309 -1.76 -10.94 -26.67
CA THR A 309 -0.59 -11.81 -26.53
C THR A 309 -0.99 -13.17 -25.97
N ALA A 310 -0.69 -14.25 -26.71
CA ALA A 310 -0.99 -15.63 -26.29
C ALA A 310 0.17 -16.31 -25.54
N VAL A 311 1.40 -15.83 -25.76
CA VAL A 311 2.62 -16.51 -25.31
C VAL A 311 2.96 -16.19 -23.84
N ARG A 312 2.58 -14.99 -23.38
CA ARG A 312 2.76 -14.49 -22.01
C ARG A 312 1.79 -13.34 -21.76
N ASP A 313 1.56 -13.02 -20.49
CA ASP A 313 0.69 -11.92 -20.09
C ASP A 313 1.17 -10.59 -20.67
N THR A 314 0.22 -9.78 -21.13
CA THR A 314 0.51 -8.41 -21.55
C THR A 314 0.69 -7.56 -20.30
N THR A 315 1.83 -6.89 -20.16
CA THR A 315 2.12 -6.06 -18.98
C THR A 315 1.95 -4.59 -19.34
N VAL A 316 1.00 -3.93 -18.70
CA VAL A 316 0.75 -2.48 -18.83
C VAL A 316 1.13 -1.75 -17.55
N LEU A 317 1.74 -0.59 -17.68
CA LEU A 317 2.04 0.32 -16.58
C LEU A 317 0.93 1.36 -16.49
N VAL A 318 0.30 1.46 -15.32
CA VAL A 318 -0.90 2.28 -15.09
C VAL A 318 -0.57 3.46 -14.18
N ILE A 319 -1.13 4.62 -14.52
CA ILE A 319 -1.12 5.82 -13.68
C ILE A 319 -2.52 6.45 -13.69
N ASP A 320 -3.01 6.82 -12.52
CA ASP A 320 -4.33 7.44 -12.36
C ASP A 320 -4.33 8.90 -12.84
N ARG A 321 -5.51 9.45 -13.10
CA ARG A 321 -5.69 10.81 -13.61
C ARG A 321 -5.08 11.90 -12.74
N GLU A 322 -5.25 11.83 -11.43
CA GLU A 322 -4.80 12.90 -10.53
C GLU A 322 -3.28 12.95 -10.52
N THR A 323 -2.66 11.79 -10.41
CA THR A 323 -1.21 11.63 -10.48
C THR A 323 -0.70 12.02 -11.86
N PHE A 324 -1.38 11.63 -12.94
CA PHE A 324 -1.04 12.02 -14.30
C PHE A 324 -1.06 13.54 -14.49
N LYS A 325 -2.14 14.23 -14.09
CA LYS A 325 -2.23 15.70 -14.23
C LYS A 325 -1.16 16.42 -13.41
N ARG A 326 -0.88 15.94 -12.20
CA ARG A 326 0.14 16.51 -11.33
C ARG A 326 1.55 16.34 -11.88
N LEU A 327 1.87 15.17 -12.44
CA LEU A 327 3.22 14.82 -12.89
C LEU A 327 3.49 15.17 -14.36
N LEU A 328 2.46 15.12 -15.20
CA LEU A 328 2.55 15.19 -16.67
C LEU A 328 1.75 16.36 -17.25
N GLY A 329 1.39 17.36 -16.44
CA GLY A 329 0.87 18.64 -16.93
C GLY A 329 1.67 19.23 -18.10
N PRO A 330 3.02 19.18 -18.11
CA PRO A 330 3.82 19.61 -19.26
C PRO A 330 3.58 18.81 -20.56
N MET A 331 3.11 17.56 -20.48
CA MET A 331 2.86 16.71 -21.65
C MET A 331 1.46 16.86 -22.24
N GLU A 332 0.55 17.56 -21.57
CA GLU A 332 -0.85 17.66 -22.00
C GLU A 332 -0.96 18.19 -23.45
N LEU A 333 -0.11 19.16 -23.82
CA LEU A 333 -0.05 19.69 -25.18
C LEU A 333 0.46 18.65 -26.20
N HIS A 334 1.49 17.88 -25.86
CA HIS A 334 2.05 16.85 -26.74
C HIS A 334 1.07 15.71 -26.97
N LEU A 335 0.35 15.32 -25.93
CA LEU A 335 -0.67 14.29 -26.02
C LEU A 335 -1.90 14.78 -26.79
N ARG A 336 -2.29 16.06 -26.67
CA ARG A 336 -3.33 16.67 -27.53
C ARG A 336 -2.97 16.60 -29.00
N ASN A 337 -1.72 16.91 -29.35
CA ASN A 337 -1.25 16.80 -30.73
C ASN A 337 -1.32 15.35 -31.23
N HIS A 338 -0.95 14.37 -30.40
CA HIS A 338 -1.12 12.95 -30.73
C HIS A 338 -2.60 12.52 -30.80
N ALA A 339 -3.47 13.03 -29.93
CA ALA A 339 -4.91 12.76 -29.92
C ALA A 339 -5.58 13.23 -31.22
N SER A 340 -5.16 14.38 -31.77
CA SER A 340 -5.69 14.88 -33.05
C SER A 340 -5.38 13.96 -34.25
N LEU A 341 -4.33 13.12 -34.17
CA LEU A 341 -4.07 12.08 -35.17
C LEU A 341 -5.13 10.97 -35.10
N TYR A 342 -5.73 10.71 -33.92
CA TYR A 342 -6.80 9.72 -33.79
C TYR A 342 -8.08 10.15 -34.50
N ASP A 343 -8.41 11.44 -34.54
CA ASP A 343 -9.53 11.94 -35.34
C ASP A 343 -9.33 11.62 -36.83
N GLN A 344 -8.08 11.64 -37.31
CA GLN A 344 -7.74 11.24 -38.68
C GLN A 344 -7.82 9.72 -38.88
N TYR A 345 -7.49 8.91 -37.87
CA TYR A 345 -7.60 7.44 -37.96
C TYR A 345 -9.04 6.92 -37.81
N ILE A 346 -9.83 7.56 -36.94
CA ILE A 346 -11.27 7.29 -36.78
C ILE A 346 -12.04 7.84 -37.99
N GLY A 347 -11.60 8.98 -38.53
CA GLY A 347 -12.23 9.68 -39.66
C GLY A 347 -11.76 9.24 -41.05
N SER A 348 -10.68 8.45 -41.19
CA SER A 348 -10.22 7.95 -42.50
C SER A 348 -11.14 6.85 -43.02
N ARG A 349 -12.29 7.30 -43.52
CA ARG A 349 -13.10 6.65 -44.56
C ARG A 349 -12.29 6.68 -45.86
N LYS A 350 -11.91 5.51 -46.36
CA LYS A 350 -11.94 5.24 -47.80
C LYS A 350 -12.58 3.89 -48.04
#